data_AF-A0A2E0NE75-F1
#
_entry.id   AF-A0A2E0NE75-F1
#
_cell.length_a   1.000
_cell.length_b   1.000
_cell.length_c   1.000
_cell.angle_alpha   90.00
_cell.angle_beta   90.00
_cell.angle_gamma   90.00
#
_symmetry.space_group_name_H-M   'P 1'
#
loop_
_entity.id
_entity.type
_entity.pdbx_description
1 polymer ?
#
loop_
_entity_poly.entity_id
_entity_poly.type
_entity_poly.pdbx_seq_one_letter_code
_entity_poly.pdbx_strand_id
1 'polypeptide(L)'
;MAKPNPLDQLRSLNEIFARAGSSNAEQAEHARKAIDFYGSEQKNNADCNPSLESGAATLAQLHLGQASTSEVAYCHWHIPGTESTSPLWIRQAIVAEMKKLAGRRSALLLVTGLREAICPEGKRWTNARESQFHRVRDWINELACAWASRESKLQVVIL
;
A
#
# COMPACT_ATOMS: atom_id res chain seq x y z
N MET A 1 -9.25 -13.15 13.89
CA MET A 1 -8.26 -12.04 13.84
C MET A 1 -8.98 -10.78 13.39
N ALA A 2 -8.84 -9.68 14.12
CA ALA A 2 -9.48 -8.40 13.84
C ALA A 2 -9.00 -7.82 12.50
N LYS A 3 -9.86 -7.05 11.81
CA LYS A 3 -9.50 -6.30 10.60
C LYS A 3 -8.41 -5.29 10.99
N PRO A 4 -7.29 -5.18 10.24
CA PRO A 4 -6.31 -4.15 10.52
C PRO A 4 -6.98 -2.78 10.39
N ASN A 5 -6.83 -1.94 11.41
CA ASN A 5 -7.41 -0.60 11.41
C ASN A 5 -6.71 0.23 10.31
N PRO A 6 -7.44 0.92 9.41
CA PRO A 6 -6.84 1.79 8.40
C PRO A 6 -5.84 2.80 9.00
N LEU A 7 -6.08 3.27 10.23
CA LEU A 7 -5.15 4.16 10.93
C LEU A 7 -3.81 3.48 11.29
N ASP A 8 -3.83 2.21 11.69
CA ASP A 8 -2.60 1.46 11.98
C ASP A 8 -1.81 1.17 10.70
N GLN A 9 -2.50 0.94 9.59
CA GLN A 9 -1.90 0.83 8.26
C GLN A 9 -1.26 2.16 7.82
N LEU A 10 -1.93 3.30 8.04
CA LEU A 10 -1.37 4.63 7.75
C LEU A 10 -0.15 4.95 8.63
N ARG A 11 -0.17 4.59 9.92
CA ARG A 11 1.01 4.71 10.80
C ARG A 11 2.18 3.90 10.27
N SER A 12 1.92 2.65 9.88
CA SER A 12 2.95 1.76 9.32
C SER A 12 3.52 2.32 8.02
N LEU A 13 2.67 2.88 7.15
CA LEU A 13 3.09 3.55 5.92
C LEU A 13 3.94 4.80 6.21
N ASN A 14 3.56 5.62 7.19
CA ASN A 14 4.33 6.80 7.58
C ASN A 14 5.76 6.43 7.99
N GLU A 15 5.92 5.35 8.77
CA GLU A 15 7.24 4.85 9.17
C GLU A 15 8.05 4.29 8.00
N ILE A 16 7.40 3.61 7.05
CA ILE A 16 8.06 3.11 5.83
C ILE A 16 8.53 4.29 4.97
N PHE A 17 7.66 5.28 4.76
CA PHE A 17 7.98 6.44 3.95
C PHE A 17 9.08 7.31 4.57
N ALA A 18 9.08 7.50 5.89
CA ALA A 18 10.12 8.23 6.60
C ALA A 18 11.51 7.58 6.43
N ARG A 19 11.57 6.26 6.21
CA ARG A 19 12.82 5.52 5.95
C ARG A 19 13.20 5.43 4.47
N ALA A 20 12.19 5.39 3.59
CA ALA A 20 12.38 5.23 2.15
C ALA A 20 12.67 6.56 1.44
N GLY A 21 12.09 7.65 1.91
CA GLY A 21 12.32 9.00 1.40
C GLY A 21 13.47 9.71 2.12
N SER A 22 14.02 10.74 1.48
CA SER A 22 14.91 11.72 2.12
C SER A 22 14.12 12.73 2.97
N SER A 23 13.01 12.30 3.58
CA SER A 23 12.11 13.19 4.30
C SER A 23 12.77 13.70 5.59
N ASN A 24 12.53 14.97 5.91
CA ASN A 24 13.02 15.57 7.15
C ASN A 24 12.25 14.96 8.34
N ALA A 25 12.94 14.68 9.45
CA ALA A 25 12.34 14.08 10.65
C ALA A 25 11.09 14.83 11.16
N GLU A 26 11.04 16.14 10.95
CA GLU A 26 9.89 16.98 11.27
C GLU A 26 8.64 16.61 10.46
N GLN A 27 8.76 16.32 9.16
CA GLN A 27 7.63 15.95 8.31
C GLN A 27 7.02 14.61 8.72
N ALA A 28 7.87 13.63 9.06
CA ALA A 28 7.44 12.35 9.59
C ALA A 28 6.66 12.49 10.91
N GLU A 29 7.13 13.38 11.79
CA GLU A 29 6.48 13.67 13.07
C GLU A 29 5.16 14.43 12.88
N HIS A 30 5.09 15.38 11.95
CA HIS A 30 3.86 16.08 11.61
C HIS A 30 2.79 15.13 11.04
N ALA A 31 3.18 14.23 10.14
CA ALA A 31 2.29 13.21 9.61
C ALA A 31 1.79 12.26 10.70
N ARG A 32 2.66 11.83 11.61
CA ARG A 32 2.28 11.00 12.77
C ARG A 32 1.26 11.70 13.66
N LYS A 33 1.52 12.97 14.03
CA LYS A 33 0.59 13.79 14.84
C LYS A 33 -0.76 13.98 14.15
N ALA A 34 -0.77 14.18 12.83
CA ALA A 34 -2.01 14.27 12.07
C ALA A 34 -2.81 12.96 12.13
N ILE A 35 -2.17 11.80 11.92
CA ILE A 35 -2.83 10.49 12.03
C ILE A 35 -3.38 10.26 13.44
N ASP A 36 -2.62 10.64 14.48
CA ASP A 36 -3.03 10.50 15.87
C ASP A 36 -4.23 11.40 16.20
N PHE A 37 -4.24 12.63 15.69
CA PHE A 37 -5.36 13.57 15.81
C PHE A 37 -6.62 13.02 15.14
N TYR A 38 -6.51 12.54 13.89
CA TYR A 38 -7.62 11.90 13.18
C TYR A 38 -8.15 10.67 13.94
N GLY A 39 -7.26 9.87 14.53
CA GLY A 39 -7.66 8.72 15.36
C GLY A 39 -8.38 9.10 16.65
N SER A 40 -8.00 10.21 17.30
CA SER A 40 -8.74 10.74 18.45
C SER A 40 -10.11 11.30 18.06
N GLU A 41 -10.20 12.00 16.93
CA GLU A 41 -11.46 12.56 16.43
C GLU A 41 -12.44 11.46 15.99
N GLN A 42 -11.96 10.36 15.40
CA GLN A 42 -12.79 9.22 15.02
C GLN A 42 -13.44 8.52 16.22
N LYS A 43 -12.78 8.51 17.40
CA LYS A 43 -13.41 8.02 18.63
C LYS A 43 -14.56 8.91 19.10
N ASN A 44 -14.52 10.19 18.75
CA ASN A 44 -15.53 11.18 19.11
C ASN A 44 -16.62 11.35 18.03
N ASN A 45 -16.34 10.97 16.77
CA ASN A 45 -17.22 11.20 15.63
C ASN A 45 -17.17 10.03 14.64
N ALA A 46 -18.23 9.21 14.61
CA ALA A 46 -18.30 7.95 13.86
C ALA A 46 -18.41 8.12 12.33
N ASP A 47 -18.68 9.34 11.84
CA ASP A 47 -18.91 9.62 10.42
C ASP A 47 -17.61 9.86 9.62
N CYS A 48 -16.46 10.01 10.28
CA CYS A 48 -15.16 10.14 9.61
C CYS A 48 -14.47 8.77 9.48
N ASN A 49 -14.74 8.05 8.39
CA ASN A 49 -13.93 6.90 7.99
C ASN A 49 -12.83 7.35 7.02
N PRO A 50 -11.55 7.41 7.44
CA PRO A 50 -10.46 7.74 6.55
C PRO A 50 -10.28 6.63 5.51
N SER A 51 -10.25 6.98 4.22
CA SER A 51 -9.89 6.02 3.19
C SER A 51 -8.37 5.81 3.21
N LEU A 52 -7.94 4.55 3.37
CA LEU A 52 -6.53 4.16 3.32
C LEU A 52 -5.84 4.66 2.05
N GLU A 53 -6.55 4.63 0.92
CA GLU A 53 -6.07 5.10 -0.39
C GLU A 53 -5.71 6.59 -0.37
N SER A 54 -6.60 7.46 0.12
CA SER A 54 -6.35 8.90 0.15
C SER A 54 -5.24 9.26 1.15
N GLY A 55 -5.20 8.59 2.31
CA GLY A 55 -4.14 8.77 3.30
C GLY A 55 -2.78 8.30 2.79
N ALA A 56 -2.70 7.15 2.11
CA ALA A 56 -1.46 6.62 1.55
C ALA A 56 -0.91 7.54 0.45
N ALA A 57 -1.76 8.03 -0.45
CA ALA A 57 -1.37 8.99 -1.48
C ALA A 57 -0.85 10.31 -0.88
N THR A 58 -1.53 10.83 0.15
CA THR A 58 -1.12 12.06 0.85
C THR A 58 0.23 11.89 1.54
N LEU A 59 0.44 10.78 2.26
CA LEU A 59 1.71 10.48 2.91
C LEU A 59 2.84 10.32 1.88
N ALA A 60 2.59 9.62 0.77
CA ALA A 60 3.57 9.48 -0.29
C ALA A 60 3.99 10.84 -0.87
N GLN A 61 3.03 11.76 -1.09
CA GLN A 61 3.32 13.10 -1.57
C GLN A 61 4.13 13.93 -0.57
N LEU A 62 3.82 13.81 0.73
CA LEU A 62 4.53 14.52 1.79
C LEU A 62 6.00 14.05 1.94
N HIS A 63 6.23 12.73 1.87
CA HIS A 63 7.55 12.14 2.14
C HIS A 63 8.44 11.99 0.91
N LEU A 64 7.84 11.68 -0.23
CA LEU A 64 8.58 11.42 -1.47
C LEU A 64 8.56 12.66 -2.39
N GLY A 65 7.73 13.67 -2.10
CA GLY A 65 7.62 14.88 -2.92
C GLY A 65 6.83 14.64 -4.21
N GLN A 66 6.96 15.58 -5.16
CA GLN A 66 6.34 15.42 -6.47
C GLN A 66 7.12 14.42 -7.34
N ALA A 67 6.40 13.60 -8.12
CA ALA A 67 6.96 12.53 -8.94
C ALA A 67 8.07 12.97 -9.92
N SER A 68 8.13 14.27 -10.27
CA SER A 68 9.16 14.85 -11.13
C SER A 68 10.52 15.02 -10.45
N THR A 69 10.57 15.29 -9.15
CA THR A 69 11.80 15.60 -8.40
C THR A 69 12.26 14.51 -7.45
N SER A 70 11.43 13.51 -7.18
CA SER A 70 11.78 12.42 -6.25
C SER A 70 12.79 11.44 -6.82
N GLU A 71 13.79 11.06 -6.01
CA GLU A 71 14.67 9.92 -6.30
C GLU A 71 13.93 8.57 -6.19
N VAL A 72 12.77 8.55 -5.51
CA VAL A 72 11.98 7.34 -5.26
C VAL A 72 10.67 7.42 -6.02
N ALA A 73 10.40 6.41 -6.85
CA ALA A 73 9.12 6.25 -7.52
C ALA A 73 8.09 5.63 -6.59
N TYR A 74 6.86 6.16 -6.58
CA TYR A 74 5.75 5.59 -5.82
C TYR A 74 4.59 5.23 -6.73
N CYS A 75 3.99 4.08 -6.43
CA CYS A 75 2.79 3.60 -7.07
C CYS A 75 1.91 2.93 -6.02
N HIS A 76 0.60 3.15 -6.13
CA HIS A 76 -0.41 2.47 -5.33
C HIS A 76 -1.42 1.76 -6.23
N TRP A 77 -1.65 0.49 -5.93
CA TRP A 77 -2.70 -0.32 -6.52
C TRP A 77 -3.67 -0.82 -5.46
N HIS A 78 -4.96 -0.51 -5.62
CA HIS A 78 -6.02 -1.08 -4.79
C HIS A 78 -6.70 -2.25 -5.51
N ILE A 79 -6.81 -3.38 -4.84
CA ILE A 79 -7.53 -4.57 -5.33
C ILE A 79 -9.01 -4.43 -4.90
N PRO A 80 -9.96 -4.33 -5.85
CA PRO A 80 -11.36 -4.23 -5.53
C PRO A 80 -11.87 -5.56 -4.95
N GLY A 81 -12.65 -5.47 -3.87
CA GLY A 81 -13.16 -6.64 -3.14
C GLY A 81 -14.25 -7.45 -3.85
N THR A 82 -14.66 -7.05 -5.06
CA THR A 82 -15.86 -7.54 -5.73
C THR A 82 -15.61 -8.47 -6.91
N GLU A 83 -14.38 -8.53 -7.45
CA GLU A 83 -14.08 -9.36 -8.62
C GLU A 83 -13.30 -10.62 -8.23
N SER A 84 -13.63 -11.73 -8.90
CA SER A 84 -12.77 -12.91 -8.89
C SER A 84 -11.39 -12.47 -9.35
N THR A 85 -10.41 -12.50 -8.45
CA THR A 85 -9.04 -12.05 -8.68
C THR A 85 -8.35 -13.02 -9.64
N SER A 86 -8.69 -12.90 -10.93
CA SER A 86 -8.14 -13.72 -11.99
C SER A 86 -6.64 -13.44 -12.08
N PRO A 87 -5.81 -14.48 -12.24
CA PRO A 87 -4.39 -14.28 -12.46
C PRO A 87 -4.10 -13.28 -13.59
N LEU A 88 -4.78 -13.42 -14.73
CA LEU A 88 -4.53 -12.53 -15.87
C LEU A 88 -4.75 -11.05 -15.54
N TRP A 89 -5.78 -10.76 -14.73
CA TRP A 89 -6.09 -9.40 -14.30
C TRP A 89 -5.02 -8.84 -13.35
N ILE A 90 -4.61 -9.62 -12.35
CA ILE A 90 -3.53 -9.24 -11.42
C ILE A 90 -2.24 -8.96 -12.21
N ARG A 91 -1.87 -9.84 -13.15
CA ARG A 91 -0.69 -9.66 -13.98
C ARG A 91 -0.76 -8.36 -14.77
N GLN A 92 -1.89 -8.09 -15.44
CA GLN A 92 -2.07 -6.87 -16.20
C GLN A 92 -1.94 -5.62 -15.32
N ALA A 93 -2.59 -5.62 -14.15
CA ALA A 93 -2.55 -4.50 -13.23
C ALA A 93 -1.13 -4.23 -12.70
N ILE A 94 -0.43 -5.26 -12.21
CA ILE A 94 0.95 -5.10 -11.75
C ILE A 94 1.86 -4.61 -12.88
N VAL A 95 1.73 -5.15 -14.10
CA VAL A 95 2.54 -4.67 -15.24
C VAL A 95 2.26 -3.20 -15.55
N ALA A 96 1.01 -2.76 -15.50
CA ALA A 96 0.65 -1.36 -15.73
C ALA A 96 1.27 -0.44 -14.67
N GLU A 97 1.26 -0.86 -13.41
CA GLU A 97 1.88 -0.14 -12.31
C GLU A 97 3.41 -0.14 -12.36
N MET A 98 4.03 -1.29 -12.64
CA MET A 98 5.49 -1.40 -12.80
C MET A 98 6.02 -0.53 -13.93
N LYS A 99 5.24 -0.33 -15.01
CA LYS A 99 5.60 0.63 -16.07
C LYS A 99 5.70 2.07 -15.57
N LYS A 100 4.88 2.48 -14.59
CA LYS A 100 4.96 3.82 -13.98
C LYS A 100 6.23 3.98 -13.14
N LEU A 101 6.76 2.88 -12.62
CA LEU A 101 7.99 2.83 -11.81
C LEU A 101 9.27 2.68 -12.65
N ALA A 102 9.15 2.37 -13.94
CA ALA A 102 10.28 2.09 -14.82
C ALA A 102 11.21 3.32 -14.96
N GLY A 103 12.52 3.07 -15.07
CA GLY A 103 13.53 4.11 -15.24
C GLY A 103 13.99 4.79 -13.95
N ARG A 104 13.50 4.37 -12.79
CA ARG A 104 13.85 4.94 -11.47
C ARG A 104 14.72 3.97 -10.67
N ARG A 105 15.71 4.50 -9.95
CA ARG A 105 16.69 3.71 -9.17
C ARG A 105 16.10 3.11 -7.90
N SER A 106 15.12 3.79 -7.29
CA SER A 106 14.40 3.33 -6.11
C SER A 106 12.90 3.42 -6.37
N ALA A 107 12.15 2.39 -6.00
CA ALA A 107 10.71 2.33 -6.24
C ALA A 107 9.97 1.64 -5.08
N LEU A 108 8.77 2.13 -4.76
CA LEU A 108 7.83 1.53 -3.82
C LEU A 108 6.52 1.23 -4.53
N LEU A 109 6.11 -0.03 -4.47
CA LEU A 109 4.78 -0.49 -4.89
C LEU A 109 3.95 -0.81 -3.66
N LEU A 110 2.89 -0.05 -3.43
CA LEU A 110 1.88 -0.32 -2.41
C LEU A 110 0.71 -1.07 -3.05
N VAL A 111 0.32 -2.20 -2.46
CA VAL A 111 -0.87 -2.96 -2.84
C VAL A 111 -1.81 -3.01 -1.63
N THR A 112 -3.06 -2.61 -1.79
CA THR A 112 -4.07 -2.65 -0.70
C THR A 112 -5.30 -3.44 -1.12
N GLY A 113 -6.07 -3.94 -0.16
CA GLY A 113 -7.38 -4.57 -0.44
C GLY A 113 -7.32 -6.06 -0.80
N LEU A 114 -6.13 -6.67 -0.74
CA LEU A 114 -5.95 -8.09 -1.07
C LEU A 114 -6.77 -8.99 -0.14
N ARG A 115 -6.85 -8.62 1.14
CA ARG A 115 -7.58 -9.39 2.16
C ARG A 115 -9.08 -9.38 1.88
N GLU A 116 -9.63 -8.23 1.54
CA GLU A 116 -11.03 -8.02 1.18
C GLU A 116 -11.39 -8.75 -0.11
N ALA A 117 -10.48 -8.79 -1.09
CA ALA A 117 -10.67 -9.53 -2.33
C ALA A 117 -10.78 -11.05 -2.12
N ILE A 118 -10.01 -11.61 -1.18
CA ILE A 118 -10.02 -13.06 -0.92
C ILE A 118 -11.09 -13.46 0.10
N CYS A 119 -11.32 -12.62 1.10
CA CYS A 119 -12.36 -12.80 2.09
C CYS A 119 -13.21 -11.53 2.19
N PRO A 120 -14.26 -11.43 1.35
CA PRO A 120 -15.23 -10.36 1.42
C PRO A 120 -15.86 -10.26 2.81
N GLU A 121 -16.36 -9.07 3.11
CA GLU A 121 -16.99 -8.76 4.38
C GLU A 121 -18.15 -9.73 4.68
N GLY A 122 -18.26 -10.16 5.94
CA GLY A 122 -19.24 -11.16 6.38
C GLY A 122 -18.86 -12.62 6.08
N LYS A 123 -17.77 -12.90 5.35
CA LYS A 123 -17.29 -14.28 5.14
C LYS A 123 -16.22 -14.69 6.16
N ARG A 124 -16.16 -15.99 6.47
CA ARG A 124 -15.21 -16.55 7.46
C ARG A 124 -13.84 -16.84 6.84
N TRP A 125 -12.77 -16.52 7.56
CA TRP A 125 -11.42 -16.94 7.17
C TRP A 125 -11.27 -18.46 7.35
N THR A 126 -10.89 -19.16 6.28
CA THR A 126 -10.65 -20.61 6.28
C THR A 126 -9.21 -20.88 5.86
N ASN A 127 -8.66 -22.05 6.20
CA ASN A 127 -7.30 -22.43 5.80
C ASN A 127 -7.11 -22.39 4.27
N ALA A 128 -8.17 -22.67 3.50
CA ALA A 128 -8.16 -22.53 2.04
C ALA A 128 -7.99 -21.08 1.59
N ARG A 129 -8.70 -20.13 2.22
CA ARG A 129 -8.56 -18.68 1.94
C ARG A 129 -7.21 -18.14 2.39
N GLU A 130 -6.69 -18.61 3.51
CA GLU A 130 -5.35 -18.26 3.97
C GLU A 130 -4.28 -18.72 2.99
N SER A 131 -4.36 -19.96 2.52
CA SER A 131 -3.46 -20.51 1.50
C SER A 131 -3.56 -19.72 0.20
N GLN A 132 -4.79 -19.35 -0.21
CA GLN A 132 -5.01 -18.50 -1.38
C GLN A 132 -4.40 -17.11 -1.20
N PHE A 133 -4.52 -16.52 -0.01
CA PHE A 133 -3.91 -15.23 0.32
C PHE A 133 -2.40 -15.26 0.20
N HIS A 134 -1.74 -16.24 0.82
CA HIS A 134 -0.30 -16.39 0.70
C HIS A 134 0.13 -16.62 -0.74
N ARG A 135 -0.55 -17.51 -1.48
CA ARG A 135 -0.25 -17.77 -2.89
C ARG A 135 -0.34 -16.50 -3.74
N VAL A 136 -1.41 -15.71 -3.60
CA VAL A 136 -1.58 -14.49 -4.40
C VAL A 136 -0.56 -13.43 -4.00
N ARG A 137 -0.30 -13.27 -2.69
CA ARG A 137 0.71 -12.34 -2.16
C ARG A 137 2.10 -12.65 -2.70
N ASP A 138 2.51 -13.92 -2.60
CA ASP A 138 3.84 -14.36 -3.02
C ASP A 138 3.97 -14.24 -4.54
N TRP A 139 2.91 -14.54 -5.28
CA TRP A 139 2.88 -14.37 -6.73
C TRP A 139 2.96 -12.91 -7.19
N ILE A 140 2.28 -11.97 -6.50
CA ILE A 140 2.43 -10.53 -6.76
C ILE A 140 3.89 -10.10 -6.54
N ASN A 141 4.50 -10.56 -5.44
CA ASN A 141 5.88 -10.23 -5.11
C ASN A 141 6.86 -10.74 -6.18
N GLU A 142 6.73 -12.02 -6.59
CA GLU A 142 7.53 -12.60 -7.66
C GLU A 142 7.38 -11.82 -8.98
N LEU A 143 6.16 -11.44 -9.34
CA LEU A 143 5.89 -10.74 -10.59
C LEU A 143 6.47 -9.32 -10.57
N ALA A 144 6.34 -8.61 -9.46
CA ALA A 144 6.95 -7.29 -9.29
C ALA A 144 8.49 -7.37 -9.32
N CYS A 145 9.09 -8.35 -8.63
CA CYS A 145 10.54 -8.58 -8.65
C CYS A 145 11.05 -8.94 -10.06
N ALA A 146 10.30 -9.73 -10.84
CA ALA A 146 10.67 -10.08 -12.22
C ALA A 146 10.69 -8.86 -13.16
N TRP A 147 9.92 -7.83 -12.86
CA TRP A 147 9.88 -6.57 -13.62
C TRP A 147 10.87 -5.51 -13.12
N ALA A 148 11.40 -5.66 -11.92
CA ALA A 148 12.43 -4.77 -11.40
C ALA A 148 13.72 -4.92 -12.23
N SER A 149 14.35 -3.81 -12.61
CA SER A 149 15.68 -3.86 -13.22
C SER A 149 16.72 -4.30 -12.18
N ARG A 150 17.80 -4.95 -12.62
CA ARG A 150 18.86 -5.47 -11.71
C ARG A 150 19.47 -4.42 -10.78
N GLU A 151 19.42 -3.15 -11.17
CA GLU A 151 19.97 -2.03 -10.40
C GLU A 151 18.91 -1.26 -9.61
N SER A 152 17.63 -1.60 -9.77
CA SER A 152 16.53 -0.93 -9.07
C SER A 152 16.30 -1.55 -7.69
N LYS A 153 16.21 -0.69 -6.68
CA LYS A 153 15.75 -1.06 -5.34
C LYS A 153 14.22 -0.96 -5.31
N LEU A 154 13.55 -2.10 -5.52
CA LEU A 154 12.09 -2.20 -5.42
C LEU A 154 11.69 -2.71 -4.03
N GLN A 155 10.79 -1.99 -3.37
CA GLN A 155 10.08 -2.47 -2.18
C GLN A 155 8.60 -2.66 -2.50
N VAL A 156 8.06 -3.84 -2.19
CA VAL A 156 6.64 -4.17 -2.36
C VAL A 156 6.00 -4.29 -0.99
N VAL A 157 4.94 -3.53 -0.74
CA VAL A 157 4.19 -3.53 0.52
C VAL A 157 2.76 -3.92 0.22
N ILE A 158 2.25 -4.96 0.88
CA ILE A 158 0.90 -5.49 0.67
C ILE A 158 0.14 -5.37 2.00
N LEU A 159 -0.95 -4.60 2.01
CA LEU A 159 -1.78 -4.27 3.18
C LEU A 159 -3.22 -4.77 3.07
#